data_AF-A0A538QQG9-F1
#
_entry.id   AF-A0A538QQG9-F1
#
_cell.length_a   1.000
_cell.length_b   1.000
_cell.length_c   1.000
_cell.angle_alpha   90.00
_cell.angle_beta   90.00
_cell.angle_gamma   90.00
#
_symmetry.space_group_name_H-M   'P 1'
#
loop_
_entity.id
_entity.type
_entity.pdbx_description
1 polymer ?
#
loop_
_entity_poly.entity_id
_entity_poly.type
_entity_poly.pdbx_seq_one_letter_code
_entity_poly.pdbx_strand_id
1 'polypeptide(L)'
;MPRGARGLRPDHLCRRRPPRVGRRRRGPRRPGREVRAVLVDARDPVPPQGARGRRACRLPGRRPVRPARRRGGAPRRRGCADRRQGSIEAAARRCARCRAGQGRAGRARARSAAGQGLARAREAAGAARRTGEGHTAAAGRTGEGSALSRRAIRVALVIAHAVALAGCAGERVRVQTTATARLIATARQHGAQRCAPVDLAMAESHNDFAQHALDEGNYQDARREAEVAETNAQLAIEKSPQARCVDKDALLPGPGDMDGDGIPDDVDQCPRVPEDRDGFQDADGCPDDDNDGDGITDKLDKCPDEPEDRDGFEDADGCPDPDNDKDGIPDAADKCPNEPEDRDGFEDADGCPDPDNDKDGIPDVADKCPNEPGVAPDGCPKKYSLVVVTEKKIELKQTVYFDTNRATIKRVSFPLLNEVAQALLDNPAIKVEIQGHTDSQGRASSNLKLSQKRAEAVRTYLIKRSVASDRMVAKGYGKDVPIADNRTSEGRSQNRRVEFVITPR
;
A
#
# COMPACT_ATOMS: atom_id res chain seq x y z
N MET A 1 -44.40 -2.84 16.90
CA MET A 1 -44.68 -4.03 17.74
C MET A 1 -45.97 -3.80 18.53
N PRO A 2 -46.73 -4.84 18.95
CA PRO A 2 -46.66 -6.25 18.56
C PRO A 2 -48.02 -6.94 18.27
N ARG A 3 -48.01 -7.93 17.34
CA ARG A 3 -48.69 -9.27 17.39
C ARG A 3 -50.25 -9.31 17.52
N GLY A 4 -50.96 -10.34 17.06
CA GLY A 4 -50.56 -11.60 16.40
C GLY A 4 -51.36 -12.78 16.96
N ALA A 5 -51.92 -13.69 16.13
CA ALA A 5 -52.90 -14.67 16.60
C ALA A 5 -52.95 -16.01 15.82
N ARG A 6 -52.95 -17.13 16.57
CA ARG A 6 -53.55 -18.47 16.31
C ARG A 6 -53.04 -19.33 15.12
N GLY A 7 -53.12 -20.66 15.27
CA GLY A 7 -53.69 -21.49 14.19
C GLY A 7 -53.11 -22.87 13.84
N LEU A 8 -53.31 -23.87 14.71
CA LEU A 8 -53.17 -25.33 14.51
C LEU A 8 -53.50 -25.94 13.10
N ARG A 9 -52.56 -26.74 12.54
CA ARG A 9 -52.73 -28.08 11.84
C ARG A 9 -53.65 -28.13 10.56
N PRO A 10 -53.89 -29.28 9.84
CA PRO A 10 -53.49 -30.70 10.02
C PRO A 10 -53.02 -31.48 8.72
N ASP A 11 -52.83 -32.82 8.85
CA ASP A 11 -53.14 -33.93 7.86
C ASP A 11 -52.56 -33.97 6.41
N HIS A 12 -52.37 -35.10 5.68
CA HIS A 12 -52.27 -36.55 6.01
C HIS A 12 -51.70 -37.40 4.81
N LEU A 13 -51.23 -38.63 5.13
CA LEU A 13 -51.39 -39.91 4.38
C LEU A 13 -50.43 -40.46 3.27
N CYS A 14 -50.44 -41.81 3.18
CA CYS A 14 -49.89 -42.76 2.17
C CYS A 14 -48.37 -43.04 2.15
N ARG A 15 -47.80 -44.24 1.83
CA ARG A 15 -48.10 -45.72 1.79
C ARG A 15 -46.93 -46.36 0.96
N ARG A 16 -46.29 -47.55 1.13
CA ARG A 16 -46.40 -48.89 1.80
C ARG A 16 -44.97 -49.32 2.29
N ARG A 17 -44.69 -50.19 3.30
CA ARG A 17 -44.88 -51.67 3.53
C ARG A 17 -44.01 -52.60 2.62
N PRO A 18 -43.54 -53.81 3.08
CA PRO A 18 -42.86 -54.23 4.34
C PRO A 18 -41.76 -55.35 4.08
N PRO A 19 -41.56 -56.45 4.87
CA PRO A 19 -40.96 -56.59 6.22
C PRO A 19 -39.82 -57.67 6.36
N ARG A 20 -39.33 -57.82 7.62
CA ARG A 20 -38.72 -59.01 8.31
C ARG A 20 -37.20 -58.96 8.54
N VAL A 21 -36.62 -59.47 9.64
CA VAL A 21 -36.91 -59.54 11.11
C VAL A 21 -36.00 -60.65 11.69
N GLY A 22 -35.20 -60.34 12.71
CA GLY A 22 -34.33 -61.33 13.37
C GLY A 22 -33.50 -60.76 14.52
N ARG A 23 -34.12 -60.51 15.68
CA ARG A 23 -33.44 -60.01 16.92
C ARG A 23 -33.36 -61.12 17.98
N ARG A 24 -32.49 -60.89 18.99
CA ARG A 24 -32.48 -61.39 20.41
C ARG A 24 -31.33 -62.39 20.70
N ARG A 25 -30.68 -62.40 21.88
CA ARG A 25 -30.78 -61.52 23.09
C ARG A 25 -29.58 -61.70 24.06
N ARG A 26 -29.27 -60.63 24.83
CA ARG A 26 -28.72 -60.59 26.23
C ARG A 26 -27.30 -61.14 26.52
N GLY A 27 -26.50 -60.32 27.23
CA GLY A 27 -25.41 -60.78 28.12
C GLY A 27 -25.94 -61.20 29.51
N PRO A 28 -25.10 -61.33 30.57
CA PRO A 28 -24.50 -60.12 31.20
C PRO A 28 -23.16 -60.31 31.99
N ARG A 29 -22.73 -59.22 32.66
CA ARG A 29 -21.78 -59.09 33.82
C ARG A 29 -20.26 -58.94 33.58
N ARG A 30 -19.70 -57.95 34.30
CA ARG A 30 -18.28 -57.66 34.67
C ARG A 30 -17.91 -58.50 35.94
N PRO A 31 -16.68 -58.45 36.55
CA PRO A 31 -15.53 -57.54 36.36
C PRO A 31 -14.12 -58.21 36.32
N GLY A 32 -13.03 -57.43 36.19
CA GLY A 32 -11.66 -57.90 36.58
C GLY A 32 -10.42 -57.24 35.93
N ARG A 33 -9.99 -56.08 36.47
CA ARG A 33 -8.61 -55.67 36.86
C ARG A 33 -7.34 -55.91 35.97
N GLU A 34 -6.50 -54.87 35.92
CA GLU A 34 -5.01 -54.82 35.69
C GLU A 34 -4.32 -55.36 34.43
N VAL A 35 -3.62 -54.46 33.72
CA VAL A 35 -2.26 -54.68 33.18
C VAL A 35 -1.46 -53.37 33.35
N ARG A 36 -0.16 -53.44 33.71
CA ARG A 36 0.78 -52.29 33.70
C ARG A 36 1.38 -52.06 32.32
N ALA A 37 1.66 -50.81 31.97
CA ALA A 37 2.72 -50.44 31.03
C ALA A 37 3.70 -49.49 31.75
N VAL A 38 4.98 -49.52 31.40
CA VAL A 38 6.04 -48.70 32.00
C VAL A 38 6.80 -47.97 30.90
N LEU A 39 7.21 -46.74 31.21
CA LEU A 39 7.93 -45.80 30.35
C LEU A 39 9.28 -46.37 29.86
N VAL A 40 9.69 -46.02 28.65
CA VAL A 40 11.08 -46.10 28.18
C VAL A 40 11.41 -44.82 27.40
N ASP A 41 12.53 -44.21 27.72
CA ASP A 41 13.03 -42.95 27.15
C ASP A 41 14.12 -43.23 26.07
N ALA A 42 14.39 -42.28 25.18
CA ALA A 42 15.28 -42.47 24.03
C ALA A 42 16.14 -41.23 23.72
N ARG A 43 17.47 -41.39 23.74
CA ARG A 43 18.47 -40.43 23.23
C ARG A 43 19.66 -41.17 22.60
N ASP A 44 20.03 -40.79 21.38
CA ASP A 44 21.12 -41.43 20.61
C ASP A 44 22.50 -40.76 20.80
N PRO A 45 23.61 -41.51 20.76
CA PRO A 45 24.98 -40.97 20.81
C PRO A 45 25.76 -41.03 19.47
N VAL A 46 26.78 -40.17 19.35
CA VAL A 46 27.68 -40.03 18.17
C VAL A 46 28.98 -40.87 18.31
N PRO A 47 29.53 -41.41 17.21
CA PRO A 47 30.95 -41.81 17.13
C PRO A 47 31.76 -41.12 15.99
N PRO A 48 33.09 -40.92 16.13
CA PRO A 48 33.92 -40.15 15.18
C PRO A 48 34.94 -40.98 14.37
N GLN A 49 35.61 -40.37 13.36
CA GLN A 49 36.94 -40.76 12.85
C GLN A 49 37.57 -39.73 11.87
N GLY A 50 38.84 -39.92 11.47
CA GLY A 50 39.49 -39.10 10.44
C GLY A 50 40.94 -39.49 10.09
N ALA A 51 41.60 -38.60 9.33
CA ALA A 51 43.03 -38.51 8.99
C ALA A 51 43.61 -39.21 7.71
N ARG A 52 44.12 -38.35 6.79
CA ARG A 52 45.32 -38.47 5.93
C ARG A 52 45.35 -39.47 4.74
N GLY A 53 45.73 -38.96 3.55
CA GLY A 53 46.20 -39.74 2.38
C GLY A 53 46.65 -38.85 1.21
N ARG A 54 47.60 -39.30 0.35
CA ARG A 54 48.16 -38.51 -0.78
C ARG A 54 48.48 -39.37 -2.03
N ARG A 55 48.32 -38.76 -3.22
CA ARG A 55 49.02 -38.99 -4.52
C ARG A 55 48.66 -40.16 -5.48
N ALA A 56 48.34 -39.74 -6.73
CA ALA A 56 48.97 -40.11 -8.02
C ALA A 56 48.52 -41.32 -8.90
N CYS A 57 47.99 -40.96 -10.09
CA CYS A 57 48.37 -41.39 -11.45
C CYS A 57 48.50 -42.89 -11.88
N ARG A 58 47.64 -43.36 -12.80
CA ARG A 58 47.95 -43.70 -14.23
C ARG A 58 46.82 -44.48 -14.97
N LEU A 59 46.77 -44.34 -16.30
CA LEU A 59 46.02 -45.19 -17.27
C LEU A 59 46.96 -46.29 -17.83
N PRO A 60 46.46 -47.38 -18.50
CA PRO A 60 46.44 -47.35 -19.99
C PRO A 60 45.46 -48.28 -20.77
N GLY A 61 44.91 -47.77 -21.90
CA GLY A 61 44.68 -48.52 -23.17
C GLY A 61 43.41 -49.38 -23.32
N ARG A 62 42.99 -49.85 -24.52
CA ARG A 62 43.35 -49.61 -25.96
C ARG A 62 42.10 -49.82 -26.87
N ARG A 63 41.78 -48.93 -27.83
CA ARG A 63 41.75 -49.08 -29.33
C ARG A 63 41.14 -50.36 -29.96
N PRO A 64 40.30 -50.20 -31.02
CA PRO A 64 40.74 -50.31 -32.44
C PRO A 64 40.56 -49.02 -33.29
N VAL A 65 40.52 -49.08 -34.65
CA VAL A 65 40.88 -47.96 -35.59
C VAL A 65 40.29 -48.02 -37.05
N ARG A 66 39.69 -46.89 -37.56
CA ARG A 66 39.62 -46.37 -38.99
C ARG A 66 38.67 -46.99 -40.07
N PRO A 67 38.45 -46.40 -41.30
CA PRO A 67 39.04 -45.23 -42.07
C PRO A 67 38.19 -43.92 -42.02
N ALA A 68 38.14 -42.88 -42.91
CA ALA A 68 38.72 -42.41 -44.23
C ALA A 68 38.95 -40.84 -44.18
N ARG A 69 39.37 -39.95 -45.12
CA ARG A 69 39.82 -39.81 -46.56
C ARG A 69 38.78 -39.36 -47.64
N ARG A 70 38.97 -38.30 -48.48
CA ARG A 70 40.01 -37.21 -48.59
C ARG A 70 39.70 -36.09 -49.65
N ARG A 71 40.13 -34.82 -49.40
CA ARG A 71 40.45 -33.69 -50.36
C ARG A 71 39.30 -33.13 -51.27
N GLY A 72 39.32 -31.88 -51.77
CA GLY A 72 40.15 -30.68 -51.50
C GLY A 72 40.32 -29.74 -52.73
N GLY A 73 40.32 -28.39 -52.56
CA GLY A 73 40.57 -27.41 -53.65
C GLY A 73 40.22 -25.94 -53.33
N ALA A 74 40.86 -24.98 -54.02
CA ALA A 74 40.69 -23.51 -53.96
C ALA A 74 41.09 -22.93 -55.37
N PRO A 75 41.36 -21.62 -55.64
CA PRO A 75 41.36 -20.37 -54.84
C PRO A 75 40.87 -19.08 -55.60
N ARG A 76 41.20 -17.86 -55.07
CA ARG A 76 41.32 -16.51 -55.74
C ARG A 76 40.05 -15.62 -55.83
N ARG A 77 40.09 -14.26 -55.88
CA ARG A 77 41.08 -13.19 -55.51
C ARG A 77 40.43 -11.77 -55.63
N ARG A 78 40.97 -10.75 -54.90
CA ARG A 78 40.71 -9.27 -55.01
C ARG A 78 39.28 -8.80 -54.61
N GLY A 79 39.03 -7.54 -54.22
CA GLY A 79 39.94 -6.45 -53.78
C GLY A 79 39.34 -5.01 -53.85
N CYS A 80 39.59 -4.20 -52.80
CA CYS A 80 39.64 -2.72 -52.71
C CYS A 80 38.48 -1.80 -53.18
N ALA A 81 37.77 -1.18 -52.22
CA ALA A 81 37.43 0.27 -52.09
C ALA A 81 36.85 0.47 -50.66
N ASP A 82 37.12 1.49 -49.82
CA ASP A 82 37.16 2.97 -49.95
C ASP A 82 35.73 3.55 -50.20
N ARG A 83 35.19 4.55 -49.46
CA ARG A 83 35.73 5.49 -48.45
C ARG A 83 34.61 6.20 -47.62
N ARG A 84 34.99 6.87 -46.50
CA ARG A 84 34.34 8.04 -45.82
C ARG A 84 33.19 7.86 -44.80
N GLN A 85 33.56 8.00 -43.51
CA GLN A 85 33.25 9.11 -42.58
C GLN A 85 31.80 9.54 -42.24
N GLY A 86 31.56 9.68 -40.92
CA GLY A 86 30.49 10.44 -40.25
C GLY A 86 29.44 9.55 -39.57
N SER A 87 28.95 9.80 -38.35
CA SER A 87 29.34 10.71 -37.24
C SER A 87 28.39 10.43 -36.03
N ILE A 88 28.54 11.17 -34.92
CA ILE A 88 27.55 11.35 -33.81
C ILE A 88 27.65 10.35 -32.62
N GLU A 89 28.02 10.92 -31.45
CA GLU A 89 27.62 10.70 -30.02
C GLU A 89 27.50 9.26 -29.44
N ALA A 90 28.09 8.88 -28.30
CA ALA A 90 28.05 9.38 -26.90
C ALA A 90 26.74 9.02 -26.15
N ALA A 91 26.71 8.70 -24.84
CA ALA A 91 27.76 8.47 -23.81
C ALA A 91 27.84 6.95 -23.46
N ALA A 92 28.24 6.38 -22.30
CA ALA A 92 28.76 6.77 -20.97
C ALA A 92 29.91 5.77 -20.59
N ARG A 93 30.75 5.83 -19.54
CA ARG A 93 30.85 6.40 -18.16
C ARG A 93 30.08 5.67 -17.05
N ARG A 94 30.68 5.30 -15.90
CA ARG A 94 32.11 5.15 -15.48
C ARG A 94 32.16 4.49 -14.09
N CYS A 95 33.25 3.78 -13.76
CA CYS A 95 33.71 3.64 -12.37
C CYS A 95 35.25 3.55 -12.35
N ALA A 96 35.92 4.36 -11.53
CA ALA A 96 37.38 4.44 -11.45
C ALA A 96 37.85 4.84 -10.04
N ARG A 97 39.04 4.37 -9.63
CA ARG A 97 39.50 4.36 -8.23
C ARG A 97 40.54 5.43 -7.90
N CYS A 98 40.60 5.74 -6.60
CA CYS A 98 41.80 6.04 -5.80
C CYS A 98 42.60 7.35 -5.98
N ARG A 99 42.47 8.20 -4.95
CA ARG A 99 43.52 8.66 -4.01
C ARG A 99 44.69 9.55 -4.46
N ALA A 100 44.73 10.70 -3.75
CA ALA A 100 45.86 11.23 -2.96
C ALA A 100 46.80 12.29 -3.59
N GLY A 101 47.08 13.34 -2.80
CA GLY A 101 48.31 14.13 -2.93
C GLY A 101 48.24 15.63 -2.61
N GLN A 102 48.30 16.00 -1.31
CA GLN A 102 48.93 17.24 -0.77
C GLN A 102 48.36 18.63 -1.19
N GLY A 103 48.39 19.69 -0.38
CA GLY A 103 48.67 19.81 1.06
C GLY A 103 48.98 21.24 1.55
N ARG A 104 48.71 21.49 2.85
CA ARG A 104 49.22 22.58 3.73
C ARG A 104 48.73 24.05 3.54
N ALA A 105 48.77 24.76 4.68
CA ALA A 105 48.55 26.20 4.92
C ALA A 105 47.11 26.74 4.67
N GLY A 106 46.59 27.71 5.45
CA GLY A 106 47.14 28.38 6.64
C GLY A 106 46.05 29.14 7.43
N ARG A 107 46.35 29.59 8.67
CA ARG A 107 45.40 30.35 9.52
C ARG A 107 45.28 31.81 9.05
N ALA A 108 44.07 32.40 9.07
CA ALA A 108 43.70 33.54 9.95
C ALA A 108 42.49 34.39 9.49
N ARG A 109 41.67 34.79 10.48
CA ARG A 109 40.97 36.09 10.67
C ARG A 109 40.18 36.75 9.49
N ALA A 110 38.86 36.57 9.56
CA ALA A 110 37.85 37.60 9.89
C ALA A 110 37.65 38.91 9.06
N ARG A 111 36.35 39.27 8.99
CA ARG A 111 35.69 40.56 8.62
C ARG A 111 35.29 40.80 7.16
N SER A 112 34.14 41.49 7.06
CA SER A 112 33.59 42.24 5.92
C SER A 112 33.01 41.49 4.72
N ALA A 113 31.67 41.48 4.65
CA ALA A 113 30.96 42.10 3.53
C ALA A 113 29.55 42.51 3.99
N ALA A 114 29.21 43.79 3.86
CA ALA A 114 27.85 44.29 4.06
C ALA A 114 27.39 45.06 2.81
N GLY A 115 26.12 44.89 2.44
CA GLY A 115 25.44 45.77 1.49
C GLY A 115 25.60 45.46 0.00
N GLN A 116 24.50 44.99 -0.61
CA GLN A 116 24.09 45.33 -1.98
C GLN A 116 22.61 44.98 -2.17
N GLY A 117 21.83 45.85 -2.84
CA GLY A 117 20.40 45.64 -3.09
C GLY A 117 19.49 46.79 -2.62
N LEU A 118 19.64 48.00 -3.19
CA LEU A 118 18.86 49.19 -2.80
C LEU A 118 18.17 49.84 -4.01
N ALA A 119 16.86 49.62 -4.15
CA ALA A 119 15.93 50.40 -5.00
C ALA A 119 14.47 49.97 -4.73
N ARG A 120 13.42 50.83 -4.78
CA ARG A 120 13.30 52.31 -4.78
C ARG A 120 11.82 52.68 -4.44
N ALA A 121 11.52 53.99 -4.32
CA ALA A 121 10.25 54.62 -3.84
C ALA A 121 10.19 54.72 -2.29
N ARG A 122 10.17 55.90 -1.60
CA ARG A 122 9.80 57.31 -1.91
C ARG A 122 8.31 57.49 -2.27
N GLU A 123 7.57 58.48 -1.77
CA GLU A 123 7.94 59.69 -0.99
C GLU A 123 6.75 60.27 -0.17
N ALA A 124 7.02 61.25 0.72
CA ALA A 124 6.05 62.03 1.55
C ALA A 124 5.25 61.23 2.62
N ALA A 125 4.82 61.77 3.78
CA ALA A 125 5.05 63.01 4.54
C ALA A 125 4.64 62.73 6.02
N GLY A 126 4.81 63.57 7.05
CA GLY A 126 5.42 64.90 7.16
C GLY A 126 4.74 65.79 8.21
N ALA A 127 4.93 65.50 9.52
CA ALA A 127 4.34 66.21 10.68
C ALA A 127 2.78 66.07 10.81
N ALA A 128 2.10 66.44 11.92
CA ALA A 128 2.53 67.13 13.15
C ALA A 128 1.78 66.66 14.44
N ARG A 129 2.20 67.23 15.58
CA ARG A 129 1.86 66.95 16.99
C ARG A 129 0.40 67.22 17.45
N ARG A 130 0.01 66.53 18.54
CA ARG A 130 -0.81 66.96 19.71
C ARG A 130 -2.29 67.37 19.53
N THR A 131 -3.19 66.56 20.10
CA THR A 131 -4.10 66.77 21.26
C THR A 131 -4.95 65.48 21.41
N GLY A 132 -5.77 65.20 22.43
CA GLY A 132 -6.13 65.86 23.71
C GLY A 132 -7.04 64.91 24.50
N GLU A 133 -7.36 65.20 25.77
CA GLU A 133 -8.11 64.27 26.65
C GLU A 133 -9.61 64.12 26.31
N GLY A 134 -10.18 62.98 26.70
CA GLY A 134 -11.48 62.46 26.25
C GLY A 134 -12.74 63.13 26.82
N HIS A 135 -13.89 62.49 26.60
CA HIS A 135 -15.14 62.67 27.37
C HIS A 135 -16.06 61.44 27.24
N THR A 136 -17.09 61.37 28.09
CA THR A 136 -17.94 60.19 28.34
C THR A 136 -19.34 60.27 27.70
N ALA A 137 -19.86 59.11 27.25
CA ALA A 137 -21.29 58.83 26.93
C ALA A 137 -21.93 59.68 25.79
N ALA A 138 -22.95 59.23 25.06
CA ALA A 138 -23.96 58.21 25.33
C ALA A 138 -24.58 57.59 24.06
N ALA A 139 -25.39 56.53 24.26
CA ALA A 139 -26.50 55.99 23.45
C ALA A 139 -26.57 56.26 21.92
N GLY A 140 -26.54 55.18 21.12
CA GLY A 140 -27.00 55.17 19.73
C GLY A 140 -27.35 53.75 19.26
N ARG A 141 -28.53 53.55 18.64
CA ARG A 141 -28.94 52.28 18.02
C ARG A 141 -28.51 52.26 16.54
N THR A 142 -27.92 51.17 16.08
CA THR A 142 -28.42 50.29 14.99
C THR A 142 -27.45 49.13 14.78
N GLY A 143 -27.93 47.98 14.30
CA GLY A 143 -27.07 46.83 14.00
C GLY A 143 -26.65 46.80 12.53
N GLU A 144 -25.36 46.66 12.28
CA GLU A 144 -24.81 46.25 10.97
C GLU A 144 -23.77 45.14 11.19
N GLY A 145 -23.89 44.05 10.43
CA GLY A 145 -22.99 42.91 10.52
C GLY A 145 -21.63 43.21 9.88
N SER A 146 -20.62 43.48 10.70
CA SER A 146 -19.26 43.83 10.26
C SER A 146 -18.57 42.68 9.52
N ALA A 147 -18.69 42.63 8.18
CA ALA A 147 -17.96 41.70 7.34
C ALA A 147 -16.45 41.98 7.40
N LEU A 148 -15.73 41.26 8.28
CA LEU A 148 -14.28 41.38 8.44
C LEU A 148 -13.56 41.17 7.11
N SER A 149 -12.89 42.21 6.62
CA SER A 149 -12.15 42.17 5.36
C SER A 149 -11.12 41.04 5.37
N ARG A 150 -10.96 40.34 4.23
CA ARG A 150 -9.98 39.25 4.07
C ARG A 150 -8.53 39.68 4.38
N ARG A 151 -8.22 40.98 4.36
CA ARG A 151 -6.95 41.53 4.87
C ARG A 151 -6.85 41.52 6.39
N ALA A 152 -7.90 41.90 7.11
CA ALA A 152 -7.94 41.86 8.57
C ALA A 152 -7.83 40.42 9.09
N ILE A 153 -8.57 39.49 8.47
CA ILE A 153 -8.49 38.05 8.79
C ILE A 153 -7.06 37.53 8.59
N ARG A 154 -6.39 37.86 7.47
CA ARG A 154 -5.00 37.44 7.22
C ARG A 154 -4.01 38.03 8.22
N VAL A 155 -4.15 39.29 8.62
CA VAL A 155 -3.30 39.92 9.64
C VAL A 155 -3.52 39.27 11.01
N ALA A 156 -4.77 39.00 11.38
CA ALA A 156 -5.09 38.28 12.62
C ALA A 156 -4.51 36.86 12.62
N LEU A 157 -4.59 36.12 11.49
CA LEU A 157 -4.02 34.77 11.37
C LEU A 157 -2.50 34.76 11.54
N VAL A 158 -1.80 35.74 10.92
CA VAL A 158 -0.33 35.86 11.04
C VAL A 158 0.09 36.22 12.47
N ILE A 159 -0.66 37.10 13.15
CA ILE A 159 -0.41 37.42 14.56
C ILE A 159 -0.68 36.18 15.45
N ALA A 160 -1.76 35.45 15.20
CA ALA A 160 -2.08 34.22 15.95
C ALA A 160 -1.01 33.13 15.76
N HIS A 161 -0.51 32.92 14.54
CA HIS A 161 0.62 32.01 14.29
C HIS A 161 1.92 32.49 14.97
N ALA A 162 2.22 33.78 14.98
CA ALA A 162 3.40 34.32 15.65
C ALA A 162 3.33 34.11 17.19
N VAL A 163 2.14 34.24 17.79
CA VAL A 163 1.92 33.96 19.22
C VAL A 163 1.99 32.46 19.51
N ALA A 164 1.39 31.61 18.68
CA ALA A 164 1.43 30.16 18.84
C ALA A 164 2.87 29.61 18.81
N LEU A 165 3.68 30.09 17.86
CA LEU A 165 5.10 29.70 17.74
C LEU A 165 5.95 30.13 18.94
N ALA A 166 5.58 31.21 19.64
CA ALA A 166 6.25 31.63 20.87
C ALA A 166 5.88 30.72 22.07
N GLY A 167 4.61 30.30 22.19
CA GLY A 167 4.16 29.38 23.25
C GLY A 167 4.90 28.04 23.24
N CYS A 168 5.19 27.50 22.05
CA CYS A 168 5.94 26.24 21.89
C CYS A 168 7.38 26.27 22.45
N ALA A 169 7.96 27.45 22.73
CA ALA A 169 9.31 27.55 23.27
C ALA A 169 9.36 27.35 24.79
N GLY A 170 8.42 27.94 25.53
CA GLY A 170 8.37 27.85 27.00
C GLY A 170 8.01 26.44 27.48
N GLU A 171 7.04 25.80 26.82
CA GLU A 171 6.56 24.48 27.24
C GLU A 171 7.64 23.38 27.09
N ARG A 172 8.51 23.49 26.07
CA ARG A 172 9.65 22.57 25.92
C ARG A 172 10.66 22.68 27.06
N VAL A 173 10.90 23.89 27.56
CA VAL A 173 11.83 24.11 28.69
C VAL A 173 11.18 23.68 30.01
N ARG A 174 9.85 23.80 30.16
CA ARG A 174 9.11 23.19 31.27
C ARG A 174 9.27 21.67 31.31
N VAL A 175 9.06 20.99 30.18
CA VAL A 175 9.30 19.54 30.05
C VAL A 175 10.76 19.17 30.35
N GLN A 176 11.73 20.00 29.96
CA GLN A 176 13.15 19.77 30.30
C GLN A 176 13.41 19.92 31.81
N THR A 177 12.87 20.96 32.48
CA THR A 177 13.05 21.13 33.94
C THR A 177 12.35 20.05 34.75
N THR A 178 11.17 19.56 34.33
CA THR A 178 10.50 18.45 35.03
C THR A 178 11.21 17.12 34.81
N ALA A 179 11.82 16.88 33.64
CA ALA A 179 12.72 15.75 33.42
C ALA A 179 14.00 15.85 34.27
N THR A 180 14.60 17.04 34.36
CA THR A 180 15.80 17.28 35.18
C THR A 180 15.52 17.09 36.67
N ALA A 181 14.34 17.51 37.16
CA ALA A 181 13.90 17.23 38.53
C ALA A 181 13.79 15.73 38.83
N ARG A 182 13.38 14.90 37.86
CA ARG A 182 13.41 13.42 37.99
C ARG A 182 14.85 12.91 38.09
N LEU A 183 15.77 13.37 37.23
CA LEU A 183 17.20 13.00 37.32
C LEU A 183 17.83 13.38 38.67
N ILE A 184 17.44 14.53 39.24
CA ILE A 184 17.87 14.97 40.58
C ILE A 184 17.32 14.02 41.67
N ALA A 185 16.07 13.56 41.55
CA ALA A 185 15.51 12.55 42.45
C ALA A 185 16.25 11.21 42.35
N THR A 186 16.56 10.74 41.14
CA THR A 186 17.40 9.54 40.90
C THR A 186 18.80 9.70 41.51
N ALA A 187 19.44 10.86 41.34
CA ALA A 187 20.73 11.16 41.97
C ALA A 187 20.66 11.09 43.51
N ARG A 188 19.57 11.58 44.13
CA ARG A 188 19.34 11.44 45.58
C ARG A 188 19.17 9.98 46.00
N GLN A 189 18.37 9.18 45.28
CA GLN A 189 18.22 7.73 45.51
C GLN A 189 19.55 6.99 45.39
N HIS A 190 20.42 7.39 44.46
CA HIS A 190 21.78 6.87 44.29
C HIS A 190 22.77 7.24 45.42
N GLY A 191 22.34 8.03 46.40
CA GLY A 191 23.21 8.51 47.47
C GLY A 191 24.18 9.63 47.05
N ALA A 192 23.83 10.43 46.03
CA ALA A 192 24.69 11.52 45.58
C ALA A 192 24.96 12.58 46.65
N GLN A 193 24.10 12.71 47.66
CA GLN A 193 24.37 13.52 48.87
C GLN A 193 25.67 13.13 49.61
N ARG A 194 26.17 11.89 49.40
CA ARG A 194 27.42 11.39 49.96
C ARG A 194 28.57 11.35 48.95
N CYS A 195 28.30 10.85 47.75
CA CYS A 195 29.35 10.61 46.74
C CYS A 195 29.60 11.78 45.77
N ALA A 196 28.59 12.62 45.52
CA ALA A 196 28.65 13.73 44.57
C ALA A 196 27.88 14.98 45.08
N PRO A 197 28.07 15.42 46.34
CA PRO A 197 27.22 16.46 46.94
C PRO A 197 27.32 17.82 46.24
N VAL A 198 28.49 18.12 45.64
CA VAL A 198 28.68 19.37 44.86
C VAL A 198 27.89 19.31 43.56
N ASP A 199 27.98 18.20 42.82
CA ASP A 199 27.27 18.01 41.56
C ASP A 199 25.75 18.01 41.78
N LEU A 200 25.28 17.32 42.83
CA LEU A 200 23.87 17.32 43.22
C LEU A 200 23.37 18.73 43.60
N ALA A 201 24.11 19.45 44.45
CA ALA A 201 23.72 20.80 44.87
C ALA A 201 23.74 21.82 43.71
N MET A 202 24.65 21.65 42.74
CA MET A 202 24.66 22.43 41.51
C MET A 202 23.45 22.10 40.63
N ALA A 203 23.10 20.82 40.48
CA ALA A 203 21.93 20.38 39.72
C ALA A 203 20.63 20.97 40.30
N GLU A 204 20.45 20.86 41.63
CA GLU A 204 19.34 21.43 42.37
C GLU A 204 19.26 22.95 42.19
N SER A 205 20.35 23.68 42.49
CA SER A 205 20.37 25.14 42.41
C SER A 205 20.05 25.67 41.00
N HIS A 206 20.65 25.06 39.95
CA HIS A 206 20.40 25.49 38.57
C HIS A 206 19.00 25.08 38.07
N ASN A 207 18.42 23.97 38.55
CA ASN A 207 17.03 23.63 38.25
C ASN A 207 16.06 24.65 38.88
N ASP A 208 16.30 25.07 40.11
CA ASP A 208 15.46 26.04 40.81
C ASP A 208 15.55 27.44 40.14
N PHE A 209 16.76 27.86 39.72
CA PHE A 209 16.91 29.06 38.88
C PHE A 209 16.22 28.93 37.52
N ALA A 210 16.23 27.73 36.91
CA ALA A 210 15.51 27.49 35.66
C ALA A 210 13.99 27.62 35.84
N GLN A 211 13.44 27.10 36.94
CA GLN A 211 12.01 27.21 37.26
C GLN A 211 11.60 28.66 37.53
N HIS A 212 12.35 29.41 38.35
CA HIS A 212 12.08 30.84 38.56
C HIS A 212 12.16 31.66 37.27
N ALA A 213 13.13 31.38 36.39
CA ALA A 213 13.22 32.04 35.08
C ALA A 213 12.06 31.65 34.13
N LEU A 214 11.40 30.50 34.31
CA LEU A 214 10.17 30.15 33.59
C LEU A 214 8.96 30.95 34.11
N ASP A 215 8.86 31.14 35.42
CA ASP A 215 7.77 31.91 36.05
C ASP A 215 7.87 33.41 35.73
N GLU A 216 9.09 33.95 35.60
CA GLU A 216 9.33 35.30 35.07
C GLU A 216 9.14 35.42 33.53
N GLY A 217 8.91 34.31 32.83
CA GLY A 217 8.76 34.25 31.37
C GLY A 217 10.07 34.45 30.59
N ASN A 218 11.22 34.30 31.24
CA ASN A 218 12.57 34.47 30.69
C ASN A 218 13.13 33.15 30.14
N TYR A 219 12.50 32.64 29.07
CA TYR A 219 12.79 31.33 28.48
C TYR A 219 14.24 31.12 28.01
N GLN A 220 14.99 32.20 27.71
CA GLN A 220 16.39 32.09 27.27
C GLN A 220 17.34 31.87 28.44
N ASP A 221 17.01 32.39 29.62
CA ASP A 221 17.79 32.18 30.83
C ASP A 221 17.41 30.83 31.44
N ALA A 222 16.11 30.54 31.57
CA ALA A 222 15.59 29.25 32.00
C ALA A 222 16.23 28.05 31.29
N ARG A 223 16.37 28.13 29.95
CA ARG A 223 17.01 27.06 29.18
C ARG A 223 18.49 26.86 29.53
N ARG A 224 19.26 27.92 29.77
CA ARG A 224 20.69 27.79 30.09
C ARG A 224 20.88 27.19 31.47
N GLU A 225 20.07 27.63 32.44
CA GLU A 225 20.10 27.06 33.78
C GLU A 225 19.66 25.59 33.76
N ALA A 226 18.64 25.22 32.98
CA ALA A 226 18.23 23.82 32.78
C ALA A 226 19.33 22.94 32.14
N GLU A 227 20.04 23.45 31.13
CA GLU A 227 21.16 22.74 30.46
C GLU A 227 22.34 22.48 31.42
N VAL A 228 22.62 23.42 32.32
CA VAL A 228 23.62 23.23 33.40
C VAL A 228 23.10 22.27 34.47
N ALA A 229 21.84 22.38 34.87
CA ALA A 229 21.22 21.51 35.86
C ALA A 229 21.22 20.03 35.43
N GLU A 230 20.80 19.77 34.19
CA GLU A 230 20.76 18.43 33.57
C GLU A 230 22.17 17.81 33.53
N THR A 231 23.17 18.57 33.09
CA THR A 231 24.58 18.13 33.05
C THR A 231 25.10 17.74 34.44
N ASN A 232 24.79 18.54 35.47
CA ASN A 232 25.22 18.24 36.84
C ASN A 232 24.43 17.06 37.45
N ALA A 233 23.14 16.89 37.11
CA ALA A 233 22.34 15.76 37.58
C ALA A 233 22.88 14.43 37.03
N GLN A 234 23.18 14.36 35.72
CA GLN A 234 23.80 13.18 35.09
C GLN A 234 25.16 12.86 35.72
N LEU A 235 25.99 13.88 35.97
CA LEU A 235 27.30 13.71 36.60
C LEU A 235 27.20 13.29 38.08
N ALA A 236 26.15 13.73 38.79
CA ALA A 236 25.85 13.29 40.16
C ALA A 236 25.44 11.81 40.21
N ILE A 237 24.67 11.32 39.23
CA ILE A 237 24.34 9.89 39.06
C ILE A 237 25.62 9.07 38.76
N GLU A 238 26.41 9.48 37.76
CA GLU A 238 27.64 8.77 37.34
C GLU A 238 28.63 8.57 38.51
N LYS A 239 28.85 9.63 39.30
CA LYS A 239 29.74 9.61 40.46
C LYS A 239 29.20 8.80 41.65
N SER A 240 27.93 8.40 41.61
CA SER A 240 27.19 7.78 42.71
C SER A 240 26.69 6.38 42.36
N PRO A 241 27.59 5.38 42.22
CA PRO A 241 27.18 3.99 42.09
C PRO A 241 26.50 3.51 43.38
N GLN A 242 25.22 3.13 43.28
CA GLN A 242 24.34 2.82 44.40
C GLN A 242 25.01 1.94 45.48
N ALA A 243 25.62 0.83 45.06
CA ALA A 243 26.29 -0.17 45.91
C ALA A 243 27.44 0.36 46.82
N ARG A 244 27.90 1.60 46.61
CA ARG A 244 28.91 2.29 47.45
C ARG A 244 28.35 3.54 48.15
N CYS A 245 27.31 4.16 47.60
CA CYS A 245 26.92 5.54 47.90
C CYS A 245 25.61 5.65 48.71
N VAL A 246 24.73 4.65 48.59
CA VAL A 246 23.56 4.47 49.44
C VAL A 246 24.00 3.91 50.81
N ASP A 247 23.32 4.30 51.89
CA ASP A 247 23.50 3.65 53.19
C ASP A 247 23.00 2.21 53.14
N LYS A 248 23.86 1.25 53.48
CA LYS A 248 23.42 -0.13 53.70
C LYS A 248 22.51 -0.26 54.93
N ASP A 249 22.60 0.71 55.84
CA ASP A 249 21.75 0.84 57.02
C ASP A 249 20.37 1.46 56.71
N ALA A 250 20.10 1.84 55.44
CA ALA A 250 18.79 2.29 54.95
C ALA A 250 18.02 1.18 54.18
N LEU A 251 18.60 -0.02 54.08
CA LEU A 251 18.01 -1.25 53.52
C LEU A 251 18.26 -2.40 54.50
N LEU A 252 18.01 -2.15 55.79
CA LEU A 252 17.93 -3.18 56.81
C LEU A 252 16.45 -3.46 57.09
N PRO A 253 15.99 -4.72 56.98
CA PRO A 253 14.58 -5.07 57.16
C PRO A 253 14.07 -4.57 58.51
N GLY A 254 12.92 -3.90 58.48
CA GLY A 254 12.26 -3.39 59.67
C GLY A 254 11.72 -4.53 60.54
N PRO A 255 11.37 -4.28 61.82
CA PRO A 255 10.58 -5.21 62.60
C PRO A 255 9.15 -5.34 62.03
N GLY A 256 8.98 -6.16 60.99
CA GLY A 256 7.73 -6.33 60.24
C GLY A 256 7.80 -5.85 58.78
N ASP A 257 8.97 -5.99 58.13
CA ASP A 257 9.24 -5.72 56.71
C ASP A 257 10.48 -6.61 56.40
N MET A 258 10.27 -7.79 55.81
CA MET A 258 11.22 -8.91 55.90
C MET A 258 12.29 -8.97 54.79
N ASP A 259 11.99 -8.49 53.59
CA ASP A 259 12.94 -8.40 52.47
C ASP A 259 13.43 -6.96 52.20
N GLY A 260 12.74 -5.95 52.72
CA GLY A 260 13.19 -4.56 52.70
C GLY A 260 12.64 -3.72 51.54
N ASP A 261 11.55 -4.13 50.89
CA ASP A 261 10.91 -3.30 49.86
C ASP A 261 10.18 -2.07 50.44
N GLY A 262 9.81 -2.09 51.72
CA GLY A 262 9.11 -1.02 52.43
C GLY A 262 7.60 -1.21 52.60
N ILE A 263 7.05 -2.37 52.26
CA ILE A 263 5.68 -2.81 52.52
C ILE A 263 5.70 -3.70 53.78
N PRO A 264 4.80 -3.50 54.77
CA PRO A 264 4.83 -4.31 56.00
C PRO A 264 4.34 -5.76 55.85
N ASP A 265 4.99 -6.69 56.57
CA ASP A 265 4.71 -8.15 56.67
C ASP A 265 3.22 -8.53 56.90
N ASP A 266 2.37 -7.60 57.36
CA ASP A 266 0.95 -7.82 57.66
C ASP A 266 -0.04 -7.30 56.61
N VAL A 267 0.43 -6.62 55.57
CA VAL A 267 -0.34 -6.22 54.38
C VAL A 267 0.23 -6.78 53.07
N ASP A 268 1.52 -7.11 53.07
CA ASP A 268 2.31 -7.75 52.02
C ASP A 268 1.82 -9.19 51.70
N GLN A 269 1.67 -9.49 50.41
CA GLN A 269 1.25 -10.80 49.88
C GLN A 269 2.42 -11.77 49.62
N CYS A 270 3.65 -11.27 49.46
CA CYS A 270 4.87 -12.04 49.23
C CYS A 270 6.05 -11.71 50.19
N PRO A 271 5.93 -11.80 51.55
CA PRO A 271 6.88 -11.20 52.53
C PRO A 271 8.28 -11.84 52.69
N ARG A 272 8.95 -12.08 51.55
CA ARG A 272 10.28 -12.68 51.30
C ARG A 272 10.81 -12.40 49.90
N VAL A 273 10.03 -11.82 49.00
CA VAL A 273 10.35 -11.59 47.59
C VAL A 273 9.98 -10.14 47.31
N PRO A 274 10.96 -9.21 47.33
CA PRO A 274 10.66 -7.78 47.35
C PRO A 274 10.02 -7.31 46.03
N GLU A 275 9.00 -6.47 46.16
CA GLU A 275 8.34 -5.70 45.10
C GLU A 275 9.35 -5.03 44.13
N ASP A 276 9.19 -5.20 42.81
CA ASP A 276 10.09 -4.59 41.80
C ASP A 276 9.64 -3.23 41.25
N ARG A 277 8.47 -2.74 41.69
CA ARG A 277 8.08 -1.31 41.72
C ARG A 277 8.19 -0.58 40.38
N ASP A 278 7.66 -1.16 39.32
CA ASP A 278 7.65 -0.56 37.99
C ASP A 278 6.48 0.44 37.78
N GLY A 279 5.43 0.34 38.61
CA GLY A 279 4.17 1.09 38.55
C GLY A 279 2.93 0.20 38.38
N PHE A 280 3.10 -1.10 38.15
CA PHE A 280 2.05 -2.11 38.10
C PHE A 280 1.93 -2.81 39.46
N GLN A 281 0.70 -2.88 39.97
CA GLN A 281 0.24 -3.44 41.25
C GLN A 281 0.95 -3.03 42.58
N ASP A 282 2.24 -2.65 42.62
CA ASP A 282 3.05 -1.70 43.46
C ASP A 282 2.83 -1.60 45.00
N ALA A 283 1.71 -2.12 45.51
CA ALA A 283 1.08 -1.85 46.79
C ALA A 283 0.61 -3.13 47.47
N ASP A 284 0.88 -4.31 46.88
CA ASP A 284 0.56 -5.61 47.44
C ASP A 284 1.79 -6.43 47.85
N GLY A 285 3.00 -6.08 47.39
CA GLY A 285 4.26 -6.68 47.83
C GLY A 285 4.70 -7.91 47.04
N CYS A 286 3.99 -8.30 45.99
CA CYS A 286 4.41 -9.35 45.07
C CYS A 286 4.95 -8.73 43.77
N PRO A 287 6.24 -8.88 43.42
CA PRO A 287 6.74 -8.45 42.12
C PRO A 287 6.03 -9.24 41.00
N ASP A 288 5.42 -8.51 40.08
CA ASP A 288 4.86 -9.05 38.84
C ASP A 288 5.99 -9.14 37.78
N ASP A 289 6.19 -10.34 37.23
CA ASP A 289 7.28 -10.65 36.28
C ASP A 289 6.75 -10.74 34.83
N ASP A 290 5.45 -10.47 34.63
CA ASP A 290 4.58 -10.71 33.46
C ASP A 290 3.24 -9.98 33.70
N ASN A 291 3.25 -8.64 33.56
CA ASN A 291 2.17 -7.74 34.02
C ASN A 291 0.80 -7.97 33.36
N ASP A 292 0.73 -8.09 32.03
CA ASP A 292 -0.53 -8.34 31.32
C ASP A 292 -0.96 -9.83 31.31
N GLY A 293 -0.04 -10.73 31.62
CA GLY A 293 -0.27 -12.16 31.75
C GLY A 293 -0.29 -12.94 30.44
N ASP A 294 0.28 -12.42 29.35
CA ASP A 294 0.43 -13.21 28.12
C ASP A 294 1.37 -14.42 28.34
N GLY A 295 2.43 -14.29 29.14
CA GLY A 295 3.51 -15.28 29.25
C GLY A 295 4.88 -14.85 28.69
N ILE A 296 5.02 -13.61 28.22
CA ILE A 296 6.30 -12.92 28.01
C ILE A 296 6.55 -12.03 29.23
N THR A 297 7.79 -12.02 29.73
CA THR A 297 8.15 -11.19 30.89
C THR A 297 8.43 -9.76 30.44
N ASP A 298 7.97 -8.73 31.17
CA ASP A 298 8.19 -7.28 30.95
C ASP A 298 9.64 -6.90 30.60
N LYS A 299 10.59 -7.69 31.10
CA LYS A 299 12.05 -7.55 30.94
C LYS A 299 12.56 -8.03 29.56
N LEU A 300 11.69 -8.65 28.76
CA LEU A 300 11.85 -9.07 27.37
C LEU A 300 10.79 -8.44 26.45
N ASP A 301 9.66 -8.05 27.02
CA ASP A 301 8.52 -7.43 26.36
C ASP A 301 8.81 -6.03 25.80
N LYS A 302 8.00 -5.60 24.83
CA LYS A 302 7.95 -4.23 24.30
C LYS A 302 6.73 -3.43 24.78
N CYS A 303 5.63 -4.10 25.14
CA CYS A 303 4.33 -3.55 25.52
C CYS A 303 3.77 -4.14 26.84
N PRO A 304 4.50 -4.16 27.99
CA PRO A 304 4.10 -4.89 29.22
C PRO A 304 2.68 -4.69 29.81
N ASP A 305 1.94 -3.66 29.39
CA ASP A 305 0.58 -3.34 29.85
C ASP A 305 -0.51 -3.81 28.86
N GLU A 306 -0.16 -4.32 27.67
CA GLU A 306 -1.06 -4.61 26.55
C GLU A 306 -0.75 -6.01 25.96
N PRO A 307 -1.57 -7.04 26.23
CA PRO A 307 -1.20 -8.44 25.95
C PRO A 307 -1.29 -8.82 24.47
N GLU A 308 -0.23 -9.47 24.00
CA GLU A 308 -0.04 -10.16 22.71
C GLU A 308 -1.25 -11.01 22.27
N ASP A 309 -1.73 -10.83 21.04
CA ASP A 309 -2.91 -11.53 20.50
C ASP A 309 -2.62 -12.82 19.71
N ARG A 310 -1.34 -13.16 19.46
CA ARG A 310 -0.85 -14.50 19.06
C ARG A 310 -1.52 -15.10 17.82
N ASP A 311 -1.58 -14.33 16.74
CA ASP A 311 -2.17 -14.79 15.47
C ASP A 311 -1.17 -15.54 14.55
N GLY A 312 0.14 -15.38 14.78
CA GLY A 312 1.23 -15.87 13.94
C GLY A 312 2.13 -14.79 13.33
N PHE A 313 1.85 -13.50 13.55
CA PHE A 313 2.67 -12.35 13.18
C PHE A 313 3.36 -11.77 14.43
N GLU A 314 4.66 -11.44 14.31
CA GLU A 314 5.57 -10.90 15.33
C GLU A 314 5.49 -11.42 16.81
N ASP A 315 4.72 -12.49 17.12
CA ASP A 315 4.36 -13.22 18.40
C ASP A 315 5.38 -13.31 19.57
N ALA A 316 6.63 -12.89 19.35
CA ALA A 316 7.79 -13.06 20.20
C ALA A 316 8.32 -11.74 20.77
N ASP A 317 7.51 -10.68 20.74
CA ASP A 317 7.88 -9.38 21.30
C ASP A 317 6.86 -8.70 22.22
N GLY A 318 5.65 -9.26 22.36
CA GLY A 318 4.70 -8.90 23.42
C GLY A 318 3.75 -7.76 23.09
N CYS A 319 3.92 -7.11 21.93
CA CYS A 319 2.94 -6.12 21.47
C CYS A 319 1.85 -6.78 20.60
N PRO A 320 0.56 -6.66 20.95
CA PRO A 320 -0.53 -7.05 20.05
C PRO A 320 -0.46 -6.19 18.79
N ASP A 321 -0.65 -6.83 17.63
CA ASP A 321 -0.44 -6.22 16.32
C ASP A 321 -1.76 -6.24 15.51
N PRO A 322 -2.79 -5.47 15.92
CA PRO A 322 -4.17 -5.59 15.42
C PRO A 322 -4.41 -5.06 13.99
N ASP A 323 -3.35 -4.75 13.27
CA ASP A 323 -3.26 -4.20 11.91
C ASP A 323 -1.84 -4.57 11.41
N ASN A 324 -1.69 -5.81 10.94
CA ASN A 324 -0.40 -6.48 10.76
C ASN A 324 0.48 -5.85 9.67
N ASP A 325 -0.06 -5.64 8.46
CA ASP A 325 0.64 -5.00 7.33
C ASP A 325 0.55 -3.47 7.31
N LYS A 326 -0.29 -2.90 8.18
CA LYS A 326 -0.30 -1.49 8.58
C LYS A 326 -0.89 -0.57 7.49
N ASP A 327 -1.86 -1.09 6.74
CA ASP A 327 -2.71 -0.29 5.85
C ASP A 327 -3.72 0.59 6.63
N GLY A 328 -4.22 0.12 7.77
CA GLY A 328 -5.31 0.76 8.53
C GLY A 328 -6.65 0.01 8.56
N ILE A 329 -6.70 -1.23 8.04
CA ILE A 329 -7.82 -2.18 8.21
C ILE A 329 -7.39 -3.22 9.25
N PRO A 330 -8.11 -3.37 10.38
CA PRO A 330 -7.71 -4.35 11.40
C PRO A 330 -7.88 -5.79 10.93
N ASP A 331 -6.95 -6.68 11.31
CA ASP A 331 -6.89 -8.10 10.94
C ASP A 331 -8.22 -8.87 11.07
N ALA A 332 -9.03 -8.56 12.09
CA ALA A 332 -10.33 -9.20 12.32
C ALA A 332 -11.43 -8.77 11.32
N ALA A 333 -11.17 -7.76 10.48
CA ALA A 333 -12.01 -7.28 9.39
C ALA A 333 -11.41 -7.54 8.00
N ASP A 334 -10.10 -7.81 7.95
CA ASP A 334 -9.30 -8.01 6.75
C ASP A 334 -9.49 -9.42 6.12
N LYS A 335 -9.18 -9.57 4.83
CA LYS A 335 -9.20 -10.85 4.10
C LYS A 335 -7.81 -11.45 3.87
N CYS A 336 -6.76 -10.66 3.85
CA CYS A 336 -5.38 -11.08 3.64
C CYS A 336 -4.41 -10.20 4.46
N PRO A 337 -4.40 -10.29 5.81
CA PRO A 337 -3.83 -9.30 6.72
C PRO A 337 -2.28 -9.14 6.72
N ASN A 338 -1.61 -9.60 5.67
CA ASN A 338 -0.16 -9.60 5.50
C ASN A 338 0.23 -9.08 4.09
N GLU A 339 -0.73 -8.58 3.31
CA GLU A 339 -0.59 -8.08 1.94
C GLU A 339 -1.42 -6.77 1.83
N PRO A 340 -0.80 -5.57 2.01
CA PRO A 340 -1.55 -4.34 2.29
C PRO A 340 -2.30 -3.79 1.06
N GLU A 341 -3.55 -3.39 1.30
CA GLU A 341 -4.49 -2.72 0.39
C GLU A 341 -3.85 -1.56 -0.41
N ASP A 342 -4.07 -1.51 -1.74
CA ASP A 342 -3.50 -0.48 -2.62
C ASP A 342 -4.43 0.71 -2.95
N ARG A 343 -5.66 0.73 -2.41
CA ARG A 343 -6.55 1.91 -2.27
C ARG A 343 -6.74 2.73 -3.55
N ASP A 344 -6.99 2.07 -4.67
CA ASP A 344 -7.19 2.71 -5.96
C ASP A 344 -8.64 3.20 -6.20
N GLY A 345 -9.59 2.73 -5.39
CA GLY A 345 -11.03 2.93 -5.52
C GLY A 345 -11.82 1.66 -5.92
N PHE A 346 -11.15 0.53 -6.11
CA PHE A 346 -11.73 -0.79 -6.36
C PHE A 346 -11.57 -1.72 -5.14
N GLU A 347 -12.67 -2.33 -4.73
CA GLU A 347 -12.88 -3.23 -3.58
C GLU A 347 -12.35 -2.81 -2.17
N ASP A 348 -11.34 -1.93 -2.04
CA ASP A 348 -10.98 -0.82 -1.09
C ASP A 348 -11.23 -0.96 0.45
N ALA A 349 -12.03 -1.94 0.85
CA ALA A 349 -12.69 -2.11 2.14
C ALA A 349 -12.70 -3.60 2.54
N ASP A 350 -11.84 -4.40 1.92
CA ASP A 350 -11.65 -5.80 2.22
C ASP A 350 -10.21 -6.19 2.62
N GLY A 351 -9.27 -5.25 2.50
CA GLY A 351 -7.87 -5.43 2.92
C GLY A 351 -6.90 -5.80 1.81
N CYS A 352 -7.40 -6.26 0.66
CA CYS A 352 -6.57 -6.95 -0.31
C CYS A 352 -6.23 -6.10 -1.53
N PRO A 353 -4.93 -5.92 -1.87
CA PRO A 353 -4.54 -5.25 -3.11
C PRO A 353 -5.05 -6.04 -4.31
N ASP A 354 -5.64 -5.35 -5.27
CA ASP A 354 -6.29 -5.96 -6.43
C ASP A 354 -5.52 -5.57 -7.73
N PRO A 355 -4.33 -6.18 -7.98
CA PRO A 355 -3.36 -5.70 -8.97
C PRO A 355 -3.75 -5.96 -10.44
N ASP A 356 -4.97 -6.46 -10.69
CA ASP A 356 -5.62 -6.68 -11.98
C ASP A 356 -7.13 -6.61 -11.70
N ASN A 357 -7.64 -5.41 -11.46
CA ASN A 357 -9.01 -5.13 -11.02
C ASN A 357 -10.08 -5.81 -11.88
N ASP A 358 -10.01 -5.59 -13.20
CA ASP A 358 -11.02 -6.06 -14.16
C ASP A 358 -10.76 -7.46 -14.74
N LYS A 359 -9.56 -7.99 -14.50
CA LYS A 359 -9.18 -9.41 -14.68
C LYS A 359 -9.04 -9.80 -16.16
N ASP A 360 -8.63 -8.82 -16.98
CA ASP A 360 -8.14 -8.89 -18.37
C ASP A 360 -6.81 -9.65 -18.50
N GLY A 361 -5.94 -9.56 -17.49
CA GLY A 361 -4.56 -10.07 -17.51
C GLY A 361 -3.49 -9.00 -17.73
N ILE A 362 -3.84 -7.71 -17.62
CA ILE A 362 -2.94 -6.55 -17.64
C ILE A 362 -3.05 -5.85 -16.28
N PRO A 363 -1.97 -5.79 -15.49
CA PRO A 363 -2.01 -5.10 -14.20
C PRO A 363 -2.36 -3.62 -14.34
N ASP A 364 -3.11 -3.06 -13.38
CA ASP A 364 -3.67 -1.70 -13.44
C ASP A 364 -2.62 -0.61 -13.66
N VAL A 365 -1.41 -0.78 -13.10
CA VAL A 365 -0.24 0.09 -13.33
C VAL A 365 0.25 0.15 -14.78
N ALA A 366 -0.19 -0.79 -15.63
CA ALA A 366 0.07 -0.86 -17.06
C ALA A 366 -1.19 -0.64 -17.91
N ASP A 367 -2.38 -0.63 -17.28
CA ASP A 367 -3.65 -0.42 -17.93
C ASP A 367 -3.95 1.09 -18.17
N LYS A 368 -5.01 1.37 -18.94
CA LYS A 368 -5.55 2.72 -19.17
C LYS A 368 -7.05 2.80 -18.90
N CYS A 369 -7.70 1.65 -18.75
CA CYS A 369 -9.07 1.46 -18.34
C CYS A 369 -9.16 0.37 -17.24
N PRO A 370 -8.44 0.47 -16.10
CA PRO A 370 -8.49 -0.43 -14.92
C PRO A 370 -9.80 -1.17 -14.55
N ASN A 371 -10.96 -0.66 -14.98
CA ASN A 371 -12.29 -1.12 -14.56
C ASN A 371 -13.17 -1.48 -15.79
N GLU A 372 -12.59 -1.74 -16.96
CA GLU A 372 -13.31 -2.13 -18.19
C GLU A 372 -12.52 -3.19 -19.02
N PRO A 373 -12.82 -4.50 -18.88
CA PRO A 373 -11.98 -5.56 -19.46
C PRO A 373 -11.84 -5.47 -20.97
N GLY A 374 -10.61 -5.52 -21.50
CA GLY A 374 -10.37 -5.40 -22.93
C GLY A 374 -9.27 -6.32 -23.46
N VAL A 375 -8.20 -5.72 -23.99
CA VAL A 375 -7.05 -6.46 -24.57
C VAL A 375 -5.80 -5.58 -24.70
N ALA A 376 -4.63 -6.21 -24.59
CA ALA A 376 -3.31 -5.66 -24.91
C ALA A 376 -3.24 -4.91 -26.26
N PRO A 377 -2.42 -3.84 -26.39
CA PRO A 377 -1.36 -3.42 -25.47
C PRO A 377 -1.79 -2.29 -24.50
N ASP A 378 -3.09 -2.01 -24.40
CA ASP A 378 -3.58 -0.80 -23.73
C ASP A 378 -4.82 -0.96 -22.88
N GLY A 379 -5.19 -2.21 -22.54
CA GLY A 379 -6.26 -2.52 -21.58
C GLY A 379 -7.66 -2.29 -22.10
N CYS A 380 -7.94 -1.05 -22.49
CA CYS A 380 -9.26 -0.57 -22.86
C CYS A 380 -10.00 -1.43 -23.90
N PRO A 381 -11.34 -1.60 -23.75
CA PRO A 381 -12.18 -2.28 -24.72
C PRO A 381 -12.15 -1.56 -26.05
N LYS A 382 -12.03 -2.31 -27.15
CA LYS A 382 -11.91 -1.74 -28.50
C LYS A 382 -13.26 -1.19 -28.98
N LYS A 383 -13.54 0.06 -28.60
CA LYS A 383 -14.79 0.81 -28.88
C LYS A 383 -14.79 1.40 -30.30
N TYR A 384 -15.81 1.06 -31.08
CA TYR A 384 -15.94 1.47 -32.50
C TYR A 384 -16.85 2.70 -32.69
N SER A 385 -16.44 3.61 -33.58
CA SER A 385 -17.11 4.89 -33.86
C SER A 385 -18.30 4.75 -34.82
N LEU A 386 -18.16 4.01 -35.92
CA LEU A 386 -19.17 3.84 -36.97
C LEU A 386 -19.89 2.48 -36.92
N VAL A 387 -19.40 1.52 -36.14
CA VAL A 387 -20.03 0.20 -35.97
C VAL A 387 -20.28 -0.14 -34.49
N VAL A 388 -21.07 -1.18 -34.25
CA VAL A 388 -21.24 -1.84 -32.93
C VAL A 388 -21.24 -3.34 -33.15
N VAL A 389 -20.35 -4.07 -32.47
CA VAL A 389 -20.37 -5.54 -32.47
C VAL A 389 -21.35 -6.01 -31.40
N THR A 390 -22.34 -6.83 -31.79
CA THR A 390 -23.27 -7.51 -30.88
C THR A 390 -23.14 -9.01 -31.05
N GLU A 391 -23.70 -9.82 -30.16
CA GLU A 391 -23.72 -11.29 -30.29
C GLU A 391 -24.20 -11.82 -31.65
N LYS A 392 -25.13 -11.09 -32.30
CA LYS A 392 -25.93 -11.58 -33.44
C LYS A 392 -25.59 -10.90 -34.76
N LYS A 393 -24.98 -9.71 -34.72
CA LYS A 393 -24.63 -8.91 -35.90
C LYS A 393 -23.62 -7.80 -35.57
N ILE A 394 -22.90 -7.35 -36.60
CA ILE A 394 -22.19 -6.07 -36.56
C ILE A 394 -23.16 -5.01 -37.10
N GLU A 395 -23.64 -4.15 -36.21
CA GLU A 395 -24.50 -3.02 -36.58
C GLU A 395 -23.68 -1.89 -37.20
N LEU A 396 -24.23 -1.27 -38.25
CA LEU A 396 -23.60 -0.14 -38.94
C LEU A 396 -24.39 1.13 -38.61
N LYS A 397 -23.72 2.16 -38.07
CA LYS A 397 -24.33 3.48 -37.81
C LYS A 397 -24.51 4.29 -39.11
N GLN A 398 -24.05 3.77 -40.26
CA GLN A 398 -24.13 4.40 -41.59
C GLN A 398 -24.32 3.34 -42.69
N THR A 399 -24.93 3.73 -43.82
CA THR A 399 -25.20 2.82 -44.95
C THR A 399 -23.98 2.68 -45.89
N VAL A 400 -23.73 1.46 -46.38
CA VAL A 400 -22.75 1.22 -47.46
C VAL A 400 -23.32 1.70 -48.80
N TYR A 401 -22.73 2.76 -49.37
CA TYR A 401 -23.14 3.36 -50.63
C TYR A 401 -22.46 2.69 -51.83
N PHE A 402 -23.24 2.51 -52.89
CA PHE A 402 -22.80 1.96 -54.17
C PHE A 402 -23.13 2.92 -55.32
N ASP A 403 -22.49 2.72 -56.47
CA ASP A 403 -22.90 3.37 -57.72
C ASP A 403 -24.25 2.83 -58.25
N THR A 404 -24.98 3.70 -58.95
CA THR A 404 -26.33 3.42 -59.46
C THR A 404 -26.32 2.19 -60.37
N ASN A 405 -27.19 1.21 -60.06
CA ASN A 405 -27.28 -0.09 -60.74
C ASN A 405 -25.96 -0.88 -60.81
N ARG A 406 -24.99 -0.59 -59.94
CA ARG A 406 -23.67 -1.26 -59.88
C ARG A 406 -23.39 -1.82 -58.48
N ALA A 407 -22.36 -2.66 -58.42
CA ALA A 407 -21.76 -3.19 -57.20
C ALA A 407 -20.45 -2.48 -56.80
N THR A 408 -20.03 -1.45 -57.55
CA THR A 408 -18.92 -0.57 -57.17
C THR A 408 -19.27 0.17 -55.88
N ILE A 409 -18.46 -0.02 -54.83
CA ILE A 409 -18.59 0.67 -53.55
C ILE A 409 -18.04 2.10 -53.70
N LYS A 410 -18.78 3.10 -53.21
CA LYS A 410 -18.33 4.50 -53.24
C LYS A 410 -17.28 4.76 -52.16
N ARG A 411 -16.31 5.65 -52.46
CA ARG A 411 -15.22 6.04 -51.55
C ARG A 411 -15.67 6.47 -50.15
N VAL A 412 -16.84 7.12 -50.05
CA VAL A 412 -17.44 7.56 -48.77
C VAL A 412 -17.69 6.41 -47.79
N SER A 413 -17.87 5.18 -48.28
CA SER A 413 -18.10 3.99 -47.45
C SER A 413 -16.82 3.28 -47.01
N PHE A 414 -15.65 3.72 -47.48
CA PHE A 414 -14.38 3.06 -47.14
C PHE A 414 -13.98 3.21 -45.67
N PRO A 415 -14.19 4.35 -44.95
CA PRO A 415 -13.94 4.41 -43.51
C PRO A 415 -14.74 3.37 -42.72
N LEU A 416 -16.07 3.34 -42.92
CA LEU A 416 -16.98 2.34 -42.35
C LEU A 416 -16.52 0.90 -42.62
N LEU A 417 -16.14 0.58 -43.86
CA LEU A 417 -15.69 -0.78 -44.22
C LEU A 417 -14.28 -1.12 -43.73
N ASN A 418 -13.41 -0.13 -43.47
CA ASN A 418 -12.16 -0.37 -42.75
C ASN A 418 -12.44 -0.72 -41.30
N GLU A 419 -13.43 -0.07 -40.69
CA GLU A 419 -13.80 -0.28 -39.29
C GLU A 419 -14.48 -1.64 -39.08
N VAL A 420 -15.34 -2.08 -40.01
CA VAL A 420 -15.83 -3.47 -40.07
C VAL A 420 -14.67 -4.46 -40.25
N ALA A 421 -13.67 -4.14 -41.08
CA ALA A 421 -12.51 -5.01 -41.23
C ALA A 421 -11.70 -5.13 -39.94
N GLN A 422 -11.46 -4.00 -39.25
CA GLN A 422 -10.75 -3.95 -37.98
C GLN A 422 -11.48 -4.76 -36.92
N ALA A 423 -12.79 -4.53 -36.74
CA ALA A 423 -13.63 -5.30 -35.82
C ALA A 423 -13.60 -6.82 -36.09
N LEU A 424 -13.51 -7.24 -37.36
CA LEU A 424 -13.37 -8.65 -37.72
C LEU A 424 -11.93 -9.18 -37.52
N LEU A 425 -10.89 -8.36 -37.66
CA LEU A 425 -9.51 -8.76 -37.34
C LEU A 425 -9.34 -8.96 -35.83
N ASP A 426 -9.78 -7.99 -35.04
CA ASP A 426 -9.65 -7.96 -33.57
C ASP A 426 -10.50 -9.04 -32.89
N ASN A 427 -11.57 -9.50 -33.55
CA ASN A 427 -12.41 -10.61 -33.10
C ASN A 427 -12.21 -11.85 -34.00
N PRO A 428 -11.06 -12.55 -33.96
CA PRO A 428 -10.77 -13.68 -34.84
C PRO A 428 -11.78 -14.85 -34.68
N ALA A 429 -12.44 -14.92 -33.54
CA ALA A 429 -13.49 -15.90 -33.21
C ALA A 429 -14.77 -15.80 -34.07
N ILE A 430 -15.07 -14.63 -34.64
CA ILE A 430 -16.35 -14.33 -35.30
C ILE A 430 -16.35 -14.77 -36.77
N LYS A 431 -17.48 -15.34 -37.23
CA LYS A 431 -17.81 -15.60 -38.65
C LYS A 431 -19.05 -14.76 -39.02
N VAL A 432 -19.13 -14.25 -40.25
CA VAL A 432 -20.27 -13.40 -40.70
C VAL A 432 -20.86 -13.81 -42.05
N GLU A 433 -22.19 -13.70 -42.16
CA GLU A 433 -22.91 -13.62 -43.44
C GLU A 433 -23.12 -12.13 -43.79
N ILE A 434 -22.52 -11.71 -44.91
CA ILE A 434 -22.63 -10.40 -45.51
C ILE A 434 -23.89 -10.41 -46.39
N GLN A 435 -24.97 -9.80 -45.88
CA GLN A 435 -26.29 -9.83 -46.49
C GLN A 435 -26.51 -8.59 -47.35
N GLY A 436 -26.76 -8.78 -48.65
CA GLY A 436 -27.07 -7.70 -49.58
C GLY A 436 -28.57 -7.58 -49.82
N HIS A 437 -29.11 -6.36 -49.76
CA HIS A 437 -30.54 -6.08 -49.97
C HIS A 437 -30.77 -4.98 -51.02
N THR A 438 -31.98 -4.96 -51.59
CA THR A 438 -32.48 -3.93 -52.50
C THR A 438 -33.89 -3.51 -52.10
N ASP A 439 -34.36 -2.40 -52.68
CA ASP A 439 -35.79 -2.13 -52.73
C ASP A 439 -36.52 -3.01 -53.76
N SER A 440 -37.84 -2.81 -53.87
CA SER A 440 -38.73 -3.53 -54.78
C SER A 440 -38.63 -3.15 -56.27
N GLN A 441 -37.84 -2.14 -56.65
CA GLN A 441 -37.87 -1.58 -58.01
C GLN A 441 -37.13 -2.48 -59.00
N GLY A 442 -37.69 -2.64 -60.20
CA GLY A 442 -37.14 -3.51 -61.24
C GLY A 442 -37.51 -4.98 -61.08
N ARG A 443 -36.80 -5.87 -61.81
CA ARG A 443 -37.08 -7.31 -61.83
C ARG A 443 -36.40 -8.00 -60.63
N ALA A 444 -37.14 -8.84 -59.92
CA ALA A 444 -36.65 -9.58 -58.75
C ALA A 444 -35.35 -10.37 -59.04
N SER A 445 -35.27 -11.05 -60.19
CA SER A 445 -34.07 -11.79 -60.61
C SER A 445 -32.87 -10.90 -60.96
N SER A 446 -33.08 -9.64 -61.33
CA SER A 446 -32.01 -8.63 -61.44
C SER A 446 -31.56 -8.15 -60.07
N ASN A 447 -32.49 -7.93 -59.15
CA ASN A 447 -32.20 -7.45 -57.79
C ASN A 447 -31.48 -8.49 -56.94
N LEU A 448 -31.83 -9.77 -57.08
CA LEU A 448 -31.09 -10.89 -56.47
C LEU A 448 -29.64 -10.94 -56.98
N LYS A 449 -29.44 -10.82 -58.31
CA LYS A 449 -28.09 -10.78 -58.92
C LYS A 449 -27.30 -9.52 -58.54
N LEU A 450 -27.95 -8.37 -58.34
CA LEU A 450 -27.30 -7.12 -57.94
C LEU A 450 -26.91 -7.14 -56.45
N SER A 451 -27.79 -7.62 -55.57
CA SER A 451 -27.50 -7.76 -54.13
C SER A 451 -26.39 -8.76 -53.87
N GLN A 452 -26.39 -9.92 -54.54
CA GLN A 452 -25.31 -10.91 -54.46
C GLN A 452 -23.96 -10.26 -54.81
N LYS A 453 -23.88 -9.58 -55.96
CA LYS A 453 -22.66 -8.87 -56.38
C LYS A 453 -22.22 -7.75 -55.42
N ARG A 454 -23.15 -7.12 -54.71
CA ARG A 454 -22.84 -6.10 -53.68
C ARG A 454 -22.25 -6.73 -52.42
N ALA A 455 -22.81 -7.83 -51.94
CA ALA A 455 -22.24 -8.60 -50.85
C ALA A 455 -20.84 -9.14 -51.21
N GLU A 456 -20.67 -9.64 -52.43
CA GLU A 456 -19.38 -10.10 -52.97
C GLU A 456 -18.35 -8.97 -53.07
N ALA A 457 -18.75 -7.78 -53.50
CA ALA A 457 -17.87 -6.61 -53.55
C ALA A 457 -17.40 -6.18 -52.15
N VAL A 458 -18.30 -6.20 -51.16
CA VAL A 458 -17.96 -5.92 -49.75
C VAL A 458 -17.03 -7.00 -49.19
N ARG A 459 -17.33 -8.29 -49.40
CA ARG A 459 -16.46 -9.41 -49.04
C ARG A 459 -15.06 -9.26 -49.66
N THR A 460 -14.98 -8.89 -50.93
CA THR A 460 -13.71 -8.65 -51.64
C THR A 460 -12.94 -7.47 -51.07
N TYR A 461 -13.63 -6.41 -50.63
CA TYR A 461 -13.01 -5.28 -49.93
C TYR A 461 -12.40 -5.70 -48.59
N LEU A 462 -13.14 -6.48 -47.80
CA LEU A 462 -12.69 -6.97 -46.48
C LEU A 462 -11.53 -7.98 -46.60
N ILE A 463 -11.53 -8.85 -47.62
CA ILE A 463 -10.37 -9.71 -47.94
C ILE A 463 -9.13 -8.87 -48.29
N LYS A 464 -9.30 -7.75 -49.01
CA LYS A 464 -8.22 -6.79 -49.28
C LYS A 464 -7.76 -6.02 -48.02
N ARG A 465 -8.51 -6.11 -46.92
CA ARG A 465 -8.14 -5.66 -45.57
C ARG A 465 -7.73 -6.81 -44.65
N SER A 466 -7.20 -7.89 -45.23
CA SER A 466 -6.66 -9.07 -44.53
C SER A 466 -7.69 -9.91 -43.74
N VAL A 467 -8.99 -9.64 -43.83
CA VAL A 467 -10.01 -10.48 -43.20
C VAL A 467 -10.11 -11.81 -43.95
N ALA A 468 -9.99 -12.93 -43.22
CA ALA A 468 -9.90 -14.26 -43.82
C ALA A 468 -11.17 -14.65 -44.61
N SER A 469 -10.96 -15.26 -45.78
CA SER A 469 -12.00 -15.52 -46.80
C SER A 469 -13.08 -16.49 -46.31
N ASP A 470 -12.69 -17.49 -45.53
CA ASP A 470 -13.51 -18.52 -44.89
C ASP A 470 -14.42 -17.96 -43.78
N ARG A 471 -14.03 -16.87 -43.12
CA ARG A 471 -14.81 -16.21 -42.06
C ARG A 471 -15.97 -15.36 -42.58
N MET A 472 -16.12 -15.23 -43.90
CA MET A 472 -17.13 -14.37 -44.54
C MET A 472 -17.88 -15.09 -45.66
N VAL A 473 -19.19 -15.23 -45.52
CA VAL A 473 -20.10 -15.68 -46.59
C VAL A 473 -20.77 -14.45 -47.21
N ALA A 474 -20.93 -14.38 -48.53
CA ALA A 474 -21.61 -13.27 -49.21
C ALA A 474 -22.92 -13.75 -49.87
N LYS A 475 -24.04 -13.11 -49.55
CA LYS A 475 -25.37 -13.57 -49.96
C LYS A 475 -26.32 -12.42 -50.30
N GLY A 476 -26.89 -12.46 -51.49
CA GLY A 476 -27.94 -11.55 -51.92
C GLY A 476 -29.32 -12.06 -51.53
N TYR A 477 -30.11 -11.20 -50.88
CA TYR A 477 -31.52 -11.43 -50.55
C TYR A 477 -32.48 -10.64 -51.44
N GLY A 478 -31.96 -9.92 -52.45
CA GLY A 478 -32.76 -9.11 -53.36
C GLY A 478 -33.68 -8.15 -52.61
N LYS A 479 -34.96 -8.18 -52.96
CA LYS A 479 -36.02 -7.38 -52.34
C LYS A 479 -36.79 -8.14 -51.25
N ASP A 480 -36.41 -9.39 -50.98
CA ASP A 480 -37.30 -10.38 -50.38
C ASP A 480 -37.25 -10.35 -48.83
N VAL A 481 -36.29 -9.62 -48.26
CA VAL A 481 -36.20 -9.29 -46.82
C VAL A 481 -36.16 -7.75 -46.64
N PRO A 482 -37.32 -7.06 -46.77
CA PRO A 482 -37.44 -5.64 -46.49
C PRO A 482 -37.56 -5.37 -44.98
N ILE A 483 -37.04 -4.23 -44.53
CA ILE A 483 -37.21 -3.71 -43.16
C ILE A 483 -38.17 -2.51 -43.10
N ALA A 484 -38.54 -1.95 -44.25
CA ALA A 484 -39.39 -0.78 -44.35
C ALA A 484 -40.30 -0.83 -45.59
N ASP A 485 -41.32 0.03 -45.63
CA ASP A 485 -42.29 0.06 -46.74
C ASP A 485 -41.63 0.43 -48.08
N ASN A 486 -41.78 -0.45 -49.07
CA ASN A 486 -41.26 -0.22 -50.42
C ASN A 486 -42.06 0.81 -51.23
N ARG A 487 -43.21 1.29 -50.73
CA ARG A 487 -44.03 2.34 -51.36
C ARG A 487 -43.43 3.74 -51.15
N THR A 488 -42.80 4.02 -50.01
CA THR A 488 -42.15 5.32 -49.71
C THR A 488 -40.73 5.38 -50.29
N SER A 489 -40.17 6.57 -50.51
CA SER A 489 -38.79 6.70 -51.03
C SER A 489 -37.76 6.36 -49.96
N GLU A 490 -38.13 6.66 -48.72
CA GLU A 490 -37.41 6.55 -47.47
C GLU A 490 -37.25 5.07 -47.11
N GLY A 491 -38.35 4.31 -47.12
CA GLY A 491 -38.35 2.88 -46.86
C GLY A 491 -37.65 2.08 -47.97
N ARG A 492 -37.77 2.49 -49.24
CA ARG A 492 -36.88 1.98 -50.30
C ARG A 492 -35.40 2.26 -50.01
N SER A 493 -35.07 3.42 -49.45
CA SER A 493 -33.68 3.73 -49.08
C SER A 493 -33.16 2.85 -47.95
N GLN A 494 -33.98 2.62 -46.92
CA GLN A 494 -33.67 1.68 -45.83
C GLN A 494 -33.53 0.24 -46.34
N ASN A 495 -34.35 -0.19 -47.30
CA ASN A 495 -34.25 -1.53 -47.91
C ASN A 495 -32.97 -1.72 -48.76
N ARG A 496 -32.38 -0.67 -49.33
CA ARG A 496 -31.10 -0.71 -50.08
C ARG A 496 -29.89 -0.73 -49.15
N ARG A 497 -29.78 -1.76 -48.31
CA ARG A 497 -28.75 -1.91 -47.26
C ARG A 497 -27.79 -3.08 -47.48
N VAL A 498 -26.73 -3.10 -46.69
CA VAL A 498 -25.87 -4.27 -46.45
C VAL A 498 -25.83 -4.49 -44.95
N GLU A 499 -25.99 -5.74 -44.51
CA GLU A 499 -25.95 -6.15 -43.11
C GLU A 499 -24.89 -7.23 -42.88
N PHE A 500 -24.39 -7.34 -41.65
CA PHE A 500 -23.36 -8.29 -41.24
C PHE A 500 -23.90 -9.15 -40.10
N VAL A 501 -24.54 -10.27 -40.42
CA VAL A 501 -25.10 -11.18 -39.42
C VAL A 501 -24.00 -12.14 -38.96
N ILE A 502 -23.82 -12.29 -37.64
CA ILE A 502 -22.88 -13.26 -37.10
C ILE A 502 -23.48 -14.65 -37.24
N THR A 503 -22.74 -15.55 -37.86
CA THR A 503 -23.13 -16.96 -37.94
C THR A 503 -22.56 -17.71 -36.73
N PRO A 504 -23.36 -18.50 -36.00
CA PRO A 504 -22.84 -19.40 -34.96
C PRO A 504 -21.80 -20.37 -35.55
N ARG A 505 -20.94 -20.90 -34.67
CA ARG A 505 -19.68 -21.57 -35.05
C ARG A 505 -19.86 -22.86 -35.83
#